data_AF-A0A948VMT5-F1
#
_entry.id   AF-A0A948VMT5-F1
#
_cell.length_a   1.000
_cell.length_b   1.000
_cell.length_c   1.000
_cell.angle_alpha   90.00
_cell.angle_beta   90.00
_cell.angle_gamma   90.00
#
_symmetry.space_group_name_H-M   'P 1'
#
loop_
_entity.id
_entity.type
_entity.pdbx_description
1 polymer ?
#
loop_
_entity_poly.entity_id
_entity_poly.type
_entity_poly.pdbx_seq_one_letter_code
_entity_poly.pdbx_strand_id
1 'polypeptide(L)'
;MSTPELLKDLLVTIQCLQKELSGSDAEKVKVAQEAYHELLDGFYEEYHDIMAPEQYRAAKDDPDYFLILIQSAYHGQDQKNVDKQGGQSISCLN
;
A
#
# COMPACT_ATOMS: atom_id res chain seq x y z
N MET A 1 -7.26 1.60 14.55
CA MET A 1 -5.98 1.66 13.83
C MET A 1 -5.93 2.96 13.05
N SER A 2 -4.77 3.59 12.95
CA SER A 2 -4.59 4.79 12.10
C SER A 2 -4.24 4.33 10.67
N THR A 3 -4.69 5.07 9.66
CA THR A 3 -4.42 4.80 8.22
C THR A 3 -2.94 4.47 7.91
N PRO A 4 -1.92 5.10 8.54
CA PRO A 4 -0.52 4.77 8.29
C PRO A 4 -0.09 3.36 8.75
N GLU A 5 -0.61 2.88 9.88
CA GLU A 5 -0.28 1.55 10.41
C GLU A 5 -0.85 0.46 9.49
N LEU A 6 -2.08 0.66 8.99
CA LEU A 6 -2.70 -0.25 8.03
C LEU A 6 -1.92 -0.31 6.71
N LEU A 7 -1.53 0.84 6.16
CA LEU A 7 -0.76 0.89 4.90
C LEU A 7 0.60 0.20 5.07
N LYS A 8 1.24 0.33 6.24
CA LYS A 8 2.49 -0.37 6.55
C LYS A 8 2.30 -1.88 6.60
N ASP A 9 1.27 -2.37 7.28
CA ASP A 9 0.97 -3.81 7.35
C ASP A 9 0.64 -4.37 5.95
N LEU A 10 -0.13 -3.61 5.16
CA LEU A 10 -0.46 -3.95 3.78
C LEU A 10 0.80 -4.03 2.90
N LEU A 11 1.73 -3.09 3.03
CA LEU A 11 3.02 -3.11 2.33
C LEU A 11 3.82 -4.37 2.64
N VAL A 12 3.92 -4.74 3.93
CA VAL A 12 4.64 -5.94 4.35
C VAL A 12 3.99 -7.19 3.75
N THR A 13 2.66 -7.29 3.80
CA THR A 13 1.93 -8.43 3.25
C THR A 13 2.12 -8.56 1.74
N ILE A 14 2.00 -7.48 0.98
CA ILE A 14 2.21 -7.49 -0.49
C ILE A 14 3.65 -7.91 -0.82
N GLN A 15 4.65 -7.38 -0.11
CA GLN A 15 6.05 -7.76 -0.33
C GLN A 15 6.33 -9.24 -0.04
N CYS A 16 5.67 -9.82 0.97
CA CYS A 16 5.74 -11.25 1.23
C CYS A 16 5.12 -12.06 0.10
N LEU A 17 3.93 -11.68 -0.37
CA LEU A 17 3.25 -12.34 -1.49
C LEU A 17 4.08 -12.27 -2.78
N GLN A 18 4.73 -11.14 -3.06
CA GLN A 18 5.60 -11.01 -4.24
C GLN A 18 6.77 -12.00 -4.25
N LYS A 19 7.37 -12.27 -3.09
CA LYS A 19 8.44 -13.28 -2.98
C LYS A 19 7.94 -14.67 -3.31
N GLU A 20 6.74 -15.01 -2.86
CA GLU A 20 6.11 -16.30 -3.15
C GLU A 20 5.66 -16.40 -4.62
N LEU A 21 5.13 -15.32 -5.19
CA LEU A 21 4.76 -15.22 -6.61
C LEU A 21 5.96 -15.34 -7.56
N SER A 22 7.15 -14.91 -7.10
CA SER A 22 8.41 -15.05 -7.84
C SER A 22 9.07 -16.42 -7.63
N GLY A 23 8.46 -17.29 -6.82
CA GLY A 23 8.99 -18.62 -6.51
C GLY A 23 8.90 -19.60 -7.69
N SER A 24 9.63 -20.71 -7.59
CA SER A 24 9.62 -21.78 -8.59
C SER A 24 8.58 -22.88 -8.31
N ASP A 25 7.95 -22.85 -7.14
CA ASP A 25 6.95 -23.83 -6.71
C ASP A 25 5.56 -23.40 -7.20
N ALA A 26 5.07 -24.09 -8.23
CA ALA A 26 3.83 -23.73 -8.91
C ALA A 26 2.59 -23.78 -7.98
N GLU A 27 2.57 -24.67 -6.99
CA GLU A 27 1.45 -24.76 -6.05
C GLU A 27 1.46 -23.55 -5.10
N LYS A 28 2.64 -23.19 -4.59
CA LYS A 28 2.80 -21.98 -3.76
C LYS A 28 2.53 -20.70 -4.52
N VAL A 29 2.98 -20.59 -5.77
CA VAL A 29 2.69 -19.44 -6.63
C VAL A 29 1.18 -19.28 -6.81
N LYS A 30 0.47 -20.37 -7.06
CA LYS A 30 -0.99 -20.34 -7.21
C LYS A 30 -1.69 -19.87 -5.93
N VAL A 31 -1.31 -20.43 -4.78
CA VAL A 31 -1.86 -20.01 -3.47
C VAL A 31 -1.56 -18.54 -3.19
N ALA A 32 -0.34 -18.07 -3.50
CA ALA A 32 0.04 -16.68 -3.34
C ALA A 32 -0.76 -15.76 -4.28
N GLN A 33 -1.10 -16.21 -5.48
CA GLN A 33 -1.91 -15.46 -6.43
C GLN A 33 -3.36 -15.33 -5.96
N GLU A 34 -3.95 -16.40 -5.44
CA GLU A 34 -5.29 -16.38 -4.83
C GLU A 34 -5.32 -15.43 -3.62
N ALA A 35 -4.35 -15.55 -2.71
CA ALA A 35 -4.23 -14.67 -1.54
C ALA A 35 -4.02 -13.20 -1.92
N TYR A 36 -3.27 -12.94 -2.99
CA TYR A 36 -3.09 -11.60 -3.55
C TYR A 36 -4.41 -11.00 -4.06
N HIS A 37 -5.19 -11.77 -4.82
CA HIS A 37 -6.48 -11.31 -5.32
C HIS A 37 -7.49 -11.04 -4.22
N GLU A 38 -7.57 -11.89 -3.20
CA GLU A 38 -8.42 -11.66 -2.02
C GLU A 38 -8.04 -10.38 -1.28
N LEU A 39 -6.74 -10.13 -1.11
CA LEU A 39 -6.24 -8.93 -0.45
C LEU A 39 -6.54 -7.66 -1.26
N LEU A 40 -6.36 -7.70 -2.58
CA LEU A 40 -6.67 -6.58 -3.47
C LEU A 40 -8.18 -6.29 -3.51
N ASP A 41 -9.01 -7.33 -3.57
CA ASP A 41 -10.47 -7.19 -3.57
C ASP A 41 -10.94 -6.57 -2.25
N GLY A 42 -10.46 -7.07 -1.10
CA GLY A 42 -10.78 -6.49 0.21
C GLY A 42 -10.31 -5.03 0.36
N PHE A 43 -9.11 -4.71 -0.14
CA PHE A 43 -8.61 -3.34 -0.13
C PHE A 43 -9.50 -2.41 -0.99
N TYR A 44 -9.88 -2.85 -2.19
CA TYR A 44 -10.73 -2.05 -3.05
C TYR A 44 -12.14 -1.85 -2.47
N GLU A 45 -12.74 -2.87 -1.87
CA GLU A 45 -14.05 -2.72 -1.22
C GLU A 45 -14.02 -1.68 -0.10
N GLU A 46 -13.01 -1.74 0.77
CA GLU A 46 -12.87 -0.84 1.92
C GLU A 46 -12.42 0.58 1.52
N TYR A 47 -11.62 0.70 0.45
CA TYR A 47 -10.95 1.94 0.04
C TYR A 47 -11.23 2.36 -1.40
N HIS A 48 -12.39 2.00 -1.97
CA HIS A 48 -12.80 2.38 -3.34
C HIS A 48 -12.83 3.90 -3.57
N ASP A 49 -12.97 4.70 -2.50
CA ASP A 49 -12.88 6.17 -2.58
C ASP A 49 -11.45 6.66 -2.82
N ILE A 50 -10.45 5.84 -2.51
CA ILE A 50 -9.01 6.15 -2.61
C ILE A 50 -8.42 5.52 -3.88
N MET A 51 -8.86 4.32 -4.23
CA MET A 51 -8.37 3.59 -5.41
C MET A 51 -9.38 3.65 -6.54
N ALA A 52 -8.99 4.24 -7.67
CA ALA A 52 -9.86 4.29 -8.84
C ALA A 52 -10.10 2.87 -9.42
N PRO A 53 -11.27 2.60 -10.02
CA PRO A 53 -11.59 1.30 -10.62
C PRO A 53 -10.55 0.85 -11.66
N GLU A 54 -9.97 1.78 -12.41
CA GLU A 54 -8.92 1.51 -13.39
C GLU A 54 -7.62 1.04 -12.73
N GLN A 55 -7.27 1.65 -11.58
CA GLN A 55 -6.09 1.25 -10.81
C GLN A 55 -6.29 -0.15 -10.22
N TYR A 56 -7.49 -0.45 -9.73
CA TYR A 56 -7.83 -1.79 -9.25
C TYR A 56 -7.71 -2.86 -10.34
N ARG A 57 -8.24 -2.57 -11.54
CA ARG A 57 -8.11 -3.48 -12.69
C ARG A 57 -6.65 -3.68 -13.08
N ALA A 58 -5.85 -2.62 -13.13
CA ALA A 58 -4.43 -2.73 -13.45
C ALA A 58 -3.66 -3.53 -12.37
N ALA A 59 -3.98 -3.33 -11.09
CA ALA A 59 -3.38 -4.06 -9.99
C ALA A 59 -3.66 -5.57 -10.06
N LYS A 60 -4.84 -6.01 -10.52
CA LYS A 60 -5.16 -7.45 -10.63
C LYS A 60 -4.17 -8.23 -11.49
N ASP A 61 -3.66 -7.59 -12.53
CA ASP A 61 -2.73 -8.18 -13.50
C ASP A 61 -1.26 -7.88 -13.17
N ASP A 62 -0.99 -6.89 -12.32
CA ASP A 62 0.35 -6.41 -11.99
C ASP A 62 0.50 -6.15 -10.47
N PRO A 63 0.99 -7.17 -9.71
CA PRO A 63 1.27 -7.02 -8.29
C PRO A 63 2.34 -5.97 -7.95
N ASP A 64 3.28 -5.69 -8.87
CA ASP A 64 4.30 -4.65 -8.68
C ASP A 64 3.68 -3.26 -8.77
N TYR A 65 2.75 -3.06 -9.70
CA TYR A 65 1.97 -1.84 -9.79
C TYR A 65 1.21 -1.56 -8.49
N PHE A 66 0.57 -2.58 -7.90
CA PHE A 66 -0.14 -2.41 -6.63
C PHE A 66 0.79 -2.01 -5.49
N LEU A 67 1.97 -2.62 -5.40
CA LEU A 67 2.97 -2.25 -4.39
C LEU A 67 3.35 -0.77 -4.50
N ILE A 68 3.59 -0.27 -5.71
CA ILE A 68 3.94 1.14 -5.96
C ILE A 68 2.82 2.08 -5.50
N LEU A 69 1.56 1.71 -5.74
CA LEU A 69 0.40 2.50 -5.30
C LEU A 69 0.36 2.63 -3.77
N ILE A 70 0.49 1.51 -3.05
CA ILE A 70 0.46 1.52 -1.59
C ILE A 70 1.67 2.26 -1.01
N GLN A 71 2.87 2.10 -1.60
CA GLN A 71 4.06 2.84 -1.17
C GLN A 71 3.89 4.35 -1.33
N SER A 72 3.31 4.76 -2.46
CA SER A 72 3.03 6.17 -2.74
C SER A 72 2.01 6.74 -1.77
N ALA A 73 0.96 5.98 -1.46
CA ALA A 73 -0.04 6.37 -0.47
C ALA A 73 0.56 6.49 0.94
N TYR A 74 1.42 5.55 1.33
CA TYR A 74 2.11 5.56 2.63
C TYR A 74 3.05 6.76 2.77
N HIS A 75 3.94 7.00 1.80
CA HIS A 75 4.88 8.13 1.84
C HIS A 75 4.18 9.49 1.70
N GLY A 76 3.08 9.58 0.93
CA GLY A 76 2.27 10.79 0.82
C GLY A 76 1.53 11.15 2.12
N GLN A 77 1.27 10.17 3.00
CA GLN A 77 0.72 10.40 4.34
C GLN A 77 1.78 10.87 5.34
N ASP A 78 3.02 10.38 5.21
CA ASP A 78 4.15 10.78 6.04
C ASP A 78 4.49 12.28 5.86
N GLN A 79 4.49 12.77 4.61
CA GLN A 79 4.71 14.19 4.31
C GLN A 79 3.60 15.11 4.85
N LYS A 80 2.33 14.69 4.79
CA LYS A 80 1.21 15.49 5.33
C LYS A 80 1.23 15.65 6.85
N ASN A 81 1.98 14.80 7.57
CA ASN A 81 2.21 14.95 9.00
C ASN A 81 3.36 15.93 9.32
N VAL A 82 4.28 16.18 8.39
CA VAL A 82 5.34 17.19 8.54
C VAL A 82 4.79 18.60 8.32
N ASP A 83 3.87 18.78 7.38
CA ASP A 83 3.30 20.10 7.07
C ASP A 83 2.26 20.60 8.10
N LYS A 84 1.82 19.75 9.04
CA LYS A 84 0.94 20.16 10.17
C LYS A 84 1.70 20.57 11.43
N GLN A 85 3.04 20.56 11.42
CA GLN A 85 3.89 21.15 12.46
C GLN A 85 4.70 22.37 11.96
N GLY A 86 4.22 23.07 10.92
CA GLY A 86 4.82 24.33 10.45
C GLY A 86 4.32 25.59 11.15
N GLY A 87 3.80 25.48 12.38
CA GLY A 87 3.11 26.57 13.06
C GLY A 87 3.38 26.63 14.55
N GLN A 88 4.63 26.86 14.94
CA GLN A 88 4.92 27.62 16.18
C GLN A 88 6.32 28.24 16.09
N SER A 89 6.31 29.57 15.99
CA SER A 89 7.48 30.44 16.16
C SER A 89 8.23 30.14 17.45
N ILE A 90 9.55 30.01 17.37
CA ILE A 90 10.42 30.66 18.35
C ILE A 90 11.49 31.44 17.57
N SER A 91 11.28 32.75 17.54
CA SER A 91 12.31 33.75 17.32
C SER A 91 13.33 33.65 18.45
N CYS A 92 14.58 33.36 18.12
CA CYS A 92 15.71 33.71 18.97
C CYS A 92 16.69 34.57 18.14
N LEU A 93 16.33 35.85 18.01
CA LEU A 93 17.32 36.93 17.92
C LEU A 93 17.82 37.23 19.33
N ASN A 94 19.08 36.90 19.61
CA ASN A 94 20.12 37.76 20.22
C ASN A 94 21.33 36.92 20.63
#